data_AF-A0A955P4N5-F1
#
_entry.id   AF-A0A955P4N5-F1
#
_cell.length_a   1.000
_cell.length_b   1.000
_cell.length_c   1.000
_cell.angle_alpha   90.00
_cell.angle_beta   90.00
_cell.angle_gamma   90.00
#
_symmetry.space_group_name_H-M   'P 1'
#
loop_
_entity.id
_entity.type
_entity.pdbx_description
1 polymer ?
#
loop_
_entity_poly.entity_id
_entity_poly.type
_entity_poly.pdbx_seq_one_letter_code
_entity_poly.pdbx_strand_id
1 'polypeptide(L)'
;MTAGEKTRREFIQTIGAAAVATQTLAGLPRKAFGANGKLGVGFIGCGGRGRHHLDQLEKLKEEGANIEIVAVCDVYRPRLDKSAEKHQAKAYMDYRELLDDPAVDVVGIATPDHIHGQQAIDAVKKGKHVYCEKPVTHWRQFDLTKKLADVVRDSDRVFQVGSQGLSDSAWHQMKKLVDEGLIGQPIHAECGYFRVGDWGERGMPIDDPNAKPGADLNWEAFLGDSPQRPFDVSRFFRWRMYEDYSGGP
;
A
#
# COMPACT_ATOMS: atom_id res chain seq x y z
N MET A 1 -41.70 3.71 -53.93
CA MET A 1 -41.20 2.37 -53.55
C MET A 1 -40.87 2.43 -52.07
N THR A 2 -41.48 1.55 -51.29
CA THR A 2 -41.57 1.58 -49.82
C THR A 2 -40.24 1.26 -49.15
N ALA A 3 -39.85 2.06 -48.14
CA ALA A 3 -38.74 1.76 -47.24
C ALA A 3 -39.13 0.54 -46.39
N GLY A 4 -38.42 -0.58 -46.57
CA GLY A 4 -38.68 -1.81 -45.83
C GLY A 4 -38.33 -1.66 -44.34
N GLU A 5 -39.29 -1.92 -43.47
CA GLU A 5 -39.08 -2.08 -42.03
C GLU A 5 -38.15 -3.27 -41.78
N LYS A 6 -37.02 -3.02 -41.11
CA LYS A 6 -36.14 -4.10 -40.64
C LYS A 6 -36.89 -4.92 -39.60
N THR A 7 -36.93 -6.23 -39.81
CA THR A 7 -37.68 -7.12 -38.92
C THR A 7 -36.93 -7.32 -37.60
N ARG A 8 -37.67 -7.55 -36.50
CA ARG A 8 -37.12 -7.87 -35.16
C ARG A 8 -36.05 -8.97 -35.17
N ARG A 9 -36.08 -9.86 -36.17
CA ARG A 9 -35.12 -10.96 -36.35
C ARG A 9 -33.75 -10.49 -36.86
N GLU A 10 -33.72 -9.44 -37.69
CA GLU A 10 -32.47 -8.86 -38.22
C GLU A 10 -31.76 -7.98 -37.18
N PHE A 11 -32.51 -7.35 -36.27
CA PHE A 11 -31.94 -6.63 -35.11
C PHE A 11 -31.22 -7.57 -34.14
N ILE A 12 -31.80 -8.75 -33.87
CA ILE A 12 -31.20 -9.76 -32.98
C ILE A 12 -29.94 -10.37 -33.61
N GLN A 13 -29.90 -10.54 -34.93
CA GLN A 13 -28.71 -11.07 -35.63
C GLN A 13 -27.52 -10.10 -35.66
N THR A 14 -27.75 -8.79 -35.53
CA THR A 14 -26.67 -7.79 -35.49
C THR A 14 -25.98 -7.70 -34.12
N ILE A 15 -26.63 -8.17 -33.05
CA ILE A 15 -26.05 -8.23 -31.69
C ILE A 15 -25.19 -9.50 -31.50
N GLY A 16 -25.41 -10.55 -32.31
CA GLY A 16 -24.73 -11.84 -32.20
C GLY A 16 -23.24 -11.86 -32.59
N ALA A 17 -22.72 -10.83 -33.26
CA ALA A 17 -21.31 -10.77 -33.67
C ALA A 17 -20.38 -10.00 -32.71
N ALA A 18 -20.92 -9.40 -31.64
CA ALA A 18 -20.14 -8.68 -30.62
C ALA A 18 -20.06 -9.40 -29.25
N ALA A 19 -20.54 -10.65 -29.17
CA ALA A 19 -20.66 -11.40 -27.91
C ALA A 19 -19.77 -12.66 -27.85
N VAL A 20 -18.60 -12.65 -28.51
CA VAL A 20 -17.62 -13.76 -28.47
C VAL A 20 -16.40 -13.47 -27.56
N ALA A 21 -16.42 -12.38 -26.78
CA ALA A 21 -15.32 -12.04 -25.86
C ALA A 21 -15.68 -12.08 -24.36
N THR A 22 -16.75 -12.77 -23.95
CA THR A 22 -17.20 -12.80 -22.54
C THR A 22 -17.46 -14.18 -21.96
N GLN A 23 -16.87 -15.24 -22.53
CA GLN A 23 -16.94 -16.59 -21.96
C GLN A 23 -15.55 -17.20 -21.68
N THR A 24 -14.81 -16.60 -20.74
CA THR A 24 -13.78 -17.33 -19.96
C THR A 24 -13.56 -16.83 -18.52
N LEU A 25 -14.33 -15.86 -18.00
CA LEU A 25 -14.19 -15.43 -16.60
C LEU A 25 -15.15 -16.12 -15.61
N ALA A 26 -15.93 -17.11 -16.05
CA ALA A 26 -16.86 -17.86 -15.21
C ALA A 26 -16.21 -18.94 -14.32
N GLY A 27 -14.89 -19.06 -14.32
CA GLY A 27 -14.15 -20.11 -13.60
C GLY A 27 -13.14 -19.62 -12.56
N LEU A 28 -12.97 -18.31 -12.37
CA LEU A 28 -12.18 -17.82 -11.23
C LEU A 28 -13.06 -17.86 -9.98
N PRO A 29 -12.60 -18.45 -8.87
CA PRO A 29 -13.32 -18.31 -7.61
C PRO A 29 -13.33 -16.82 -7.29
N ARG A 30 -14.49 -16.17 -7.46
CA ARG A 30 -14.79 -14.93 -6.75
C ARG A 30 -14.68 -15.32 -5.28
N LYS A 31 -13.49 -15.11 -4.68
CA LYS A 31 -13.39 -15.00 -3.23
C LYS A 31 -14.51 -14.03 -2.84
N ALA A 32 -15.45 -14.55 -2.06
CA ALA A 32 -16.55 -13.76 -1.57
C ALA A 32 -15.94 -12.48 -0.98
N PHE A 33 -16.29 -11.33 -1.55
CA PHE A 33 -16.14 -10.07 -0.83
C PHE A 33 -16.64 -10.34 0.59
N GLY A 34 -15.83 -10.03 1.61
CA GLY A 34 -16.06 -10.47 2.98
C GLY A 34 -17.52 -10.29 3.38
N ALA A 35 -18.06 -11.15 4.26
CA ALA A 35 -19.49 -11.45 4.54
C ALA A 35 -20.61 -10.42 4.22
N ASN A 36 -20.32 -9.13 4.16
CA ASN A 36 -21.19 -8.02 3.78
C ASN A 36 -20.92 -7.40 2.38
N GLY A 37 -20.07 -8.00 1.54
CA GLY A 37 -19.71 -7.46 0.23
C GLY A 37 -18.69 -6.32 0.23
N LYS A 38 -18.19 -5.89 1.41
CA LYS A 38 -17.16 -4.86 1.58
C LYS A 38 -15.76 -5.45 1.50
N LEU A 39 -14.81 -4.66 1.01
CA LEU A 39 -13.39 -5.01 1.00
C LEU A 39 -12.78 -4.69 2.37
N GLY A 40 -12.28 -5.71 3.07
CA GLY A 40 -11.63 -5.53 4.37
C GLY A 40 -10.20 -5.02 4.22
N VAL A 41 -9.89 -3.91 4.87
CA VAL A 41 -8.57 -3.27 4.84
C VAL A 41 -7.87 -3.48 6.18
N GLY A 42 -6.70 -4.11 6.11
CA GLY A 42 -5.73 -4.19 7.19
C GLY A 42 -4.65 -3.12 7.03
N PHE A 43 -4.07 -2.62 8.12
CA PHE A 43 -2.99 -1.63 8.03
C PHE A 43 -1.83 -1.96 8.97
N ILE A 44 -0.61 -2.10 8.44
CA ILE A 44 0.62 -2.39 9.18
C ILE A 44 1.46 -1.11 9.29
N GLY A 45 1.72 -0.68 10.52
CA GLY A 45 2.37 0.58 10.88
C GLY A 45 1.35 1.69 11.17
N CYS A 46 1.16 2.02 12.45
CA CYS A 46 0.26 3.05 12.96
C CYS A 46 1.00 4.35 13.32
N GLY A 47 2.15 4.60 12.69
CA GLY A 47 2.90 5.85 12.77
C GLY A 47 2.19 7.02 12.06
N GLY A 48 2.89 8.16 11.92
CA GLY A 48 2.32 9.37 11.32
C GLY A 48 1.73 9.15 9.92
N ARG A 49 2.46 8.45 9.04
CA ARG A 49 1.97 8.17 7.68
C ARG A 49 0.84 7.15 7.66
N GLY A 50 0.93 6.10 8.47
CA GLY A 50 -0.13 5.10 8.59
C GLY A 50 -1.45 5.69 9.07
N ARG A 51 -1.43 6.52 10.12
CA ARG A 51 -2.61 7.25 10.59
C ARG A 51 -3.20 8.17 9.52
N HIS A 52 -2.37 8.86 8.75
CA HIS A 52 -2.86 9.68 7.64
C HIS A 52 -3.59 8.83 6.59
N HIS A 53 -3.06 7.66 6.21
CA HIS A 53 -3.74 6.77 5.26
C HIS A 53 -5.04 6.22 5.81
N LEU A 54 -5.06 5.79 7.08
CA LEU A 54 -6.30 5.37 7.76
C LEU A 54 -7.36 6.47 7.72
N ASP A 55 -6.98 7.73 7.95
CA ASP A 55 -7.90 8.87 7.85
C ASP A 55 -8.41 9.10 6.42
N GLN A 56 -7.59 8.85 5.40
CA GLN A 56 -8.05 8.92 4.00
C GLN A 56 -8.98 7.75 3.64
N LEU A 57 -8.74 6.56 4.19
CA LEU A 57 -9.62 5.41 4.00
C LEU A 57 -11.01 5.68 4.61
N GLU A 58 -11.09 6.30 5.79
CA GLU A 58 -12.38 6.72 6.35
C GLU A 58 -13.09 7.73 5.46
N LYS A 59 -12.38 8.72 4.91
CA LYS A 59 -12.98 9.67 3.96
C LYS A 59 -13.51 8.99 2.71
N LEU A 60 -12.73 8.08 2.13
CA LEU A 60 -13.18 7.31 0.96
C LEU A 60 -14.44 6.49 1.30
N LYS A 61 -14.50 5.89 2.49
CA LYS A 61 -15.68 5.16 2.98
C LYS A 61 -16.88 6.09 3.14
N GLU A 62 -16.71 7.29 3.70
CA GLU A 62 -17.74 8.34 3.81
C GLU A 62 -18.23 8.80 2.42
N GLU A 63 -17.34 8.85 1.44
CA GLU A 63 -17.63 9.15 0.02
C GLU A 63 -18.27 7.97 -0.73
N GLY A 64 -18.49 6.83 -0.06
CA GLY A 64 -19.21 5.68 -0.59
C GLY A 64 -18.32 4.55 -1.12
N ALA A 65 -17.00 4.60 -0.89
CA ALA A 65 -16.14 3.47 -1.19
C ALA A 65 -16.54 2.24 -0.37
N ASN A 66 -16.63 1.10 -1.03
CA ASN A 66 -17.10 -0.16 -0.45
C ASN A 66 -15.99 -0.88 0.34
N ILE A 67 -15.47 -0.22 1.36
CA ILE A 67 -14.34 -0.66 2.18
C ILE A 67 -14.68 -0.63 3.68
N GLU A 68 -13.95 -1.41 4.47
CA GLU A 68 -14.02 -1.39 5.94
C GLU A 68 -12.62 -1.55 6.52
N ILE A 69 -12.23 -0.73 7.50
CA ILE A 69 -10.97 -0.91 8.22
C ILE A 69 -11.22 -2.00 9.27
N VAL A 70 -10.68 -3.19 9.05
CA VAL A 70 -10.98 -4.37 9.91
C VAL A 70 -9.84 -4.70 10.86
N ALA A 71 -8.61 -4.33 10.52
CA ALA A 71 -7.43 -4.67 11.30
C ALA A 71 -6.35 -3.59 11.24
N VAL A 72 -5.64 -3.40 12.35
CA VAL A 72 -4.46 -2.54 12.44
C VAL A 72 -3.34 -3.28 13.17
N CYS A 73 -2.10 -2.98 12.81
CA CYS A 73 -0.91 -3.56 13.41
C CYS A 73 0.18 -2.52 13.65
N ASP A 74 0.80 -2.55 14.83
CA ASP A 74 2.01 -1.81 15.15
C ASP A 74 2.82 -2.61 16.17
N VAL A 75 4.14 -2.44 16.16
CA VAL A 75 5.04 -3.04 17.15
C VAL A 75 5.04 -2.27 18.47
N TYR A 76 4.39 -1.10 18.51
CA TYR A 76 4.25 -0.25 19.68
C TYR A 76 2.78 -0.03 20.08
N ARG A 77 2.41 -0.59 21.23
CA ARG A 77 1.04 -0.70 21.70
C ARG A 77 0.31 0.64 21.81
N PRO A 78 0.89 1.74 22.34
CA PRO A 78 0.18 3.01 22.40
C PRO A 78 -0.25 3.58 21.03
N ARG A 79 0.51 3.32 19.95
CA ARG A 79 0.08 3.66 18.59
C ARG A 79 -1.00 2.72 18.09
N LEU A 80 -0.82 1.42 18.35
CA LEU A 80 -1.77 0.37 17.97
C LEU A 80 -3.16 0.63 18.59
N ASP A 81 -3.23 0.78 19.91
CA ASP A 81 -4.48 0.93 20.65
C ASP A 81 -5.23 2.19 20.21
N LYS A 82 -4.51 3.30 20.02
CA LYS A 82 -5.09 4.55 19.51
C LYS A 82 -5.71 4.40 18.12
N SER A 83 -5.05 3.68 17.22
CA SER A 83 -5.57 3.41 15.88
C SER A 83 -6.74 2.42 15.93
N ALA A 84 -6.65 1.37 16.75
CA ALA A 84 -7.69 0.38 16.91
C ALA A 84 -8.99 1.00 17.48
N GLU A 85 -8.88 1.84 18.51
CA GLU A 85 -10.01 2.56 19.11
C GLU A 85 -10.65 3.51 18.09
N LYS A 86 -9.85 4.35 17.41
CA LYS A 86 -10.36 5.33 16.46
C LYS A 86 -11.14 4.70 15.30
N HIS A 87 -10.64 3.59 14.77
CA HIS A 87 -11.18 2.95 13.57
C HIS A 87 -12.04 1.72 13.88
N GLN A 88 -12.27 1.41 15.17
CA GLN A 88 -13.01 0.23 15.62
C GLN A 88 -12.48 -1.08 15.00
N ALA A 89 -11.15 -1.15 14.84
CA ALA A 89 -10.48 -2.22 14.11
C ALA A 89 -9.79 -3.20 15.08
N LYS A 90 -9.62 -4.46 14.66
CA LYS A 90 -8.92 -5.44 15.47
C LYS A 90 -7.42 -5.12 15.54
N ALA A 91 -6.88 -5.13 16.76
CA ALA A 91 -5.48 -4.80 17.03
C ALA A 91 -4.56 -6.04 16.99
N TYR A 92 -3.41 -5.91 16.32
CA TYR A 92 -2.38 -6.95 16.22
C TYR A 92 -0.98 -6.39 16.51
N MET A 93 -0.20 -7.08 17.36
CA MET A 93 1.21 -6.70 17.62
C MET A 93 2.19 -7.42 16.68
N ASP A 94 1.78 -8.53 16.06
CA ASP A 94 2.52 -9.22 15.00
C ASP A 94 1.74 -9.09 13.68
N TYR A 95 2.39 -8.56 12.64
CA TYR A 95 1.76 -8.39 11.34
C TYR A 95 1.37 -9.73 10.70
N ARG A 96 2.04 -10.83 11.05
CA ARG A 96 1.76 -12.17 10.49
C ARG A 96 0.37 -12.64 10.92
N GLU A 97 -0.03 -12.33 12.15
CA GLU A 97 -1.38 -12.61 12.66
C GLU A 97 -2.44 -11.77 11.93
N LEU A 98 -2.14 -10.50 11.63
CA LEU A 98 -3.02 -9.67 10.79
C LEU A 98 -3.16 -10.25 9.37
N LEU A 99 -2.07 -10.77 8.79
CA LEU A 99 -2.11 -11.40 7.47
C LEU A 99 -2.88 -12.72 7.47
N ASP A 100 -2.95 -13.42 8.60
CA ASP A 100 -3.76 -14.63 8.77
C ASP A 100 -5.24 -14.34 9.02
N ASP A 101 -5.61 -13.08 9.28
CA ASP A 101 -7.01 -12.67 9.45
C ASP A 101 -7.78 -12.84 8.13
N PRO A 102 -8.82 -13.69 8.08
CA PRO A 102 -9.64 -13.87 6.88
C PRO A 102 -10.49 -12.65 6.53
N ALA A 103 -10.67 -11.70 7.46
CA ALA A 103 -11.39 -10.45 7.20
C ALA A 103 -10.55 -9.45 6.39
N VAL A 104 -9.22 -9.61 6.33
CA VAL A 104 -8.32 -8.69 5.61
C VAL A 104 -8.19 -9.13 4.14
N ASP A 105 -8.61 -8.30 3.20
CA ASP A 105 -8.46 -8.52 1.75
C ASP A 105 -7.28 -7.73 1.17
N VAL A 106 -7.13 -6.48 1.62
CA VAL A 106 -6.06 -5.55 1.23
C VAL A 106 -5.27 -5.15 2.47
N VAL A 107 -3.95 -5.05 2.34
CA VAL A 107 -3.09 -4.51 3.39
C VAL A 107 -2.36 -3.25 2.94
N GLY A 108 -2.50 -2.18 3.74
CA GLY A 108 -1.65 -1.00 3.68
C GLY A 108 -0.41 -1.20 4.55
N ILE A 109 0.77 -0.84 4.06
CA ILE A 109 2.04 -0.98 4.79
C ILE A 109 2.73 0.39 4.84
N ALA A 110 2.96 0.90 6.06
CA ALA A 110 3.66 2.17 6.32
C ALA A 110 4.69 2.04 7.46
N THR A 111 5.36 0.89 7.52
CA THR A 111 6.47 0.60 8.45
C THR A 111 7.79 1.22 7.95
N PRO A 112 8.86 1.20 8.76
CA PRO A 112 10.18 1.67 8.34
C PRO A 112 10.73 0.98 7.09
N ASP A 113 11.64 1.68 6.39
CA ASP A 113 12.04 1.32 5.03
C ASP A 113 12.73 -0.05 4.90
N HIS A 114 13.28 -0.58 5.98
CA HIS A 114 13.95 -1.88 6.03
C HIS A 114 12.98 -3.05 6.28
N ILE A 115 11.74 -2.80 6.70
CA ILE A 115 10.81 -3.88 7.08
C ILE A 115 9.75 -4.13 6.01
N HIS A 116 9.24 -3.06 5.37
CA HIS A 116 8.05 -3.15 4.52
C HIS A 116 8.16 -4.09 3.33
N GLY A 117 9.35 -4.31 2.76
CA GLY A 117 9.53 -5.15 1.58
C GLY A 117 9.28 -6.62 1.90
N GLN A 118 9.74 -7.07 3.07
CA GLN A 118 9.45 -8.42 3.54
C GLN A 118 7.97 -8.57 3.93
N GLN A 119 7.39 -7.56 4.59
CA GLN A 119 5.95 -7.56 4.91
C GLN A 119 5.09 -7.60 3.66
N ALA A 120 5.48 -6.90 2.60
CA ALA A 120 4.82 -6.92 1.29
C ALA A 120 4.90 -8.30 0.64
N ILE A 121 6.07 -8.94 0.62
CA ILE A 121 6.25 -10.31 0.12
C ILE A 121 5.33 -11.27 0.88
N ASP A 122 5.33 -11.19 2.21
CA ASP A 122 4.51 -12.06 3.06
C ASP A 122 3.02 -11.85 2.81
N ALA A 123 2.58 -10.60 2.66
CA ALA A 123 1.20 -10.26 2.34
C ALA A 123 0.75 -10.83 1.00
N VAL A 124 1.55 -10.67 -0.06
CA VAL A 124 1.24 -11.22 -1.39
C VAL A 124 1.17 -12.74 -1.32
N LYS A 125 2.11 -13.39 -0.62
CA LYS A 125 2.11 -14.86 -0.41
C LYS A 125 0.92 -15.36 0.40
N LYS A 126 0.39 -14.55 1.32
CA LYS A 126 -0.86 -14.82 2.05
C LYS A 126 -2.11 -14.49 1.22
N GLY A 127 -1.94 -14.12 -0.05
CA GLY A 127 -3.04 -13.86 -0.97
C GLY A 127 -3.75 -12.53 -0.71
N LYS A 128 -3.07 -11.56 -0.10
CA LYS A 128 -3.59 -10.21 0.12
C LYS A 128 -3.18 -9.27 -1.02
N HIS A 129 -4.03 -8.30 -1.33
CA HIS A 129 -3.63 -7.15 -2.15
C HIS A 129 -2.81 -6.18 -1.29
N VAL A 130 -1.90 -5.42 -1.90
CA VAL A 130 -0.95 -4.62 -1.14
C VAL A 130 -0.87 -3.19 -1.66
N TYR A 131 -0.96 -2.24 -0.73
CA TYR A 131 -0.49 -0.87 -0.89
C TYR A 131 0.72 -0.68 0.03
N CYS A 132 1.92 -0.50 -0.54
CA CYS A 132 3.16 -0.36 0.23
C CYS A 132 3.70 1.06 0.08
N GLU A 133 3.97 1.76 1.18
CA GLU A 133 4.60 3.08 1.15
C GLU A 133 5.94 3.08 0.41
N LYS A 134 6.37 4.29 0.03
CA LYS A 134 7.68 4.54 -0.59
C LYS A 134 8.72 4.98 0.46
N PRO A 135 10.02 4.69 0.26
CA PRO A 135 10.58 3.74 -0.74
C PRO A 135 10.04 2.33 -0.53
N VAL A 136 10.19 1.35 -1.42
CA VAL A 136 9.59 0.01 -1.23
C VAL A 136 10.48 -0.94 -0.41
N THR A 137 11.76 -0.62 -0.32
CA THR A 137 12.80 -1.34 0.44
C THR A 137 13.90 -0.35 0.79
N HIS A 138 14.74 -0.73 1.75
CA HIS A 138 15.96 -0.01 2.06
C HIS A 138 16.99 -0.16 0.93
N TRP A 139 17.92 0.79 0.78
CA TRP A 139 18.91 0.78 -0.32
C TRP A 139 19.82 -0.47 -0.31
N ARG A 140 20.10 -1.03 0.87
CA ARG A 140 20.85 -2.29 1.05
C ARG A 140 20.09 -3.55 0.61
N GLN A 141 18.78 -3.45 0.39
CA GLN A 141 17.89 -4.59 0.16
C GLN A 141 17.52 -4.78 -1.32
N PHE A 142 18.42 -4.44 -2.23
CA PHE A 142 18.15 -4.49 -3.67
C PHE A 142 17.67 -5.88 -4.17
N ASP A 143 18.25 -6.96 -3.66
CA ASP A 143 17.81 -8.31 -4.03
C ASP A 143 16.44 -8.68 -3.45
N LEU A 144 16.09 -8.14 -2.28
CA LEU A 144 14.72 -8.24 -1.74
C LEU A 144 13.73 -7.51 -2.63
N THR A 145 14.10 -6.34 -3.18
CA THR A 145 13.28 -5.59 -4.14
C THR A 145 12.99 -6.41 -5.39
N LYS A 146 14.01 -7.06 -5.98
CA LYS A 146 13.82 -7.95 -7.14
C LYS A 146 12.89 -9.11 -6.80
N LYS A 147 13.13 -9.75 -5.65
CA LYS A 147 12.29 -10.85 -5.16
C LYS A 147 10.84 -10.41 -4.96
N LEU A 148 10.60 -9.21 -4.44
CA LEU A 148 9.25 -8.66 -4.33
C LEU A 148 8.61 -8.48 -5.70
N ALA A 149 9.35 -7.93 -6.68
CA ALA A 149 8.85 -7.79 -8.05
C ALA A 149 8.49 -9.14 -8.68
N ASP A 150 9.31 -10.17 -8.48
CA ASP A 150 9.04 -11.52 -8.95
C ASP A 150 7.81 -12.14 -8.27
N VAL A 151 7.72 -12.03 -6.94
CA VAL A 151 6.58 -12.54 -6.16
C VAL A 151 5.27 -11.87 -6.57
N VAL A 152 5.28 -10.56 -6.81
CA VAL A 152 4.10 -9.84 -7.30
C VAL A 152 3.73 -10.29 -8.70
N ARG A 153 4.71 -10.36 -9.62
CA ARG A 153 4.51 -10.75 -11.02
C ARG A 153 3.95 -12.17 -11.16
N ASP A 154 4.38 -13.07 -10.29
CA ASP A 154 3.97 -14.48 -10.29
C ASP A 154 2.67 -14.71 -9.50
N SER A 155 2.08 -13.64 -8.95
CA SER A 155 0.79 -13.66 -8.23
C SER A 155 -0.33 -13.01 -9.04
N ASP A 156 -1.57 -13.30 -8.67
CA ASP A 156 -2.76 -12.60 -9.17
C ASP A 156 -3.18 -11.43 -8.26
N ARG A 157 -2.25 -10.94 -7.41
CA ARG A 157 -2.52 -9.88 -6.43
C ARG A 157 -2.12 -8.52 -6.99
N VAL A 158 -3.03 -7.55 -6.85
CA VAL A 158 -2.70 -6.14 -7.04
C VAL A 158 -1.68 -5.67 -6.00
N PHE A 159 -0.63 -5.01 -6.49
CA PHE A 159 0.40 -4.35 -5.69
C PHE A 159 0.56 -2.90 -6.17
N GLN A 160 0.55 -1.95 -5.24
CA GLN A 160 0.77 -0.53 -5.53
C GLN A 160 1.82 0.06 -4.60
N VAL A 161 2.80 0.77 -5.18
CA VAL A 161 3.76 1.58 -4.42
C VAL A 161 3.14 2.94 -4.08
N GLY A 162 3.37 3.42 -2.87
CA GLY A 162 2.81 4.64 -2.30
C GLY A 162 3.43 5.94 -2.83
N SER A 163 3.84 5.97 -4.09
CA SER A 163 4.36 7.17 -4.77
C SER A 163 3.23 8.12 -5.19
N GLN A 164 2.45 8.59 -4.22
CA GLN A 164 1.19 9.32 -4.45
C GLN A 164 1.32 10.57 -5.33
N GLY A 165 2.48 11.25 -5.29
CA GLY A 165 2.73 12.42 -6.13
C GLY A 165 2.63 12.11 -7.63
N LEU A 166 2.88 10.86 -8.05
CA LEU A 166 2.76 10.42 -9.44
C LEU A 166 1.30 10.14 -9.86
N SER A 167 0.35 10.16 -8.91
CA SER A 167 -1.08 10.02 -9.21
C SER A 167 -1.73 11.35 -9.63
N ASP A 168 -1.01 12.46 -9.57
CA ASP A 168 -1.50 13.74 -10.09
C ASP A 168 -1.71 13.65 -11.61
N SER A 169 -2.88 14.11 -12.06
CA SER A 169 -3.24 14.16 -13.48
C SER A 169 -2.21 14.93 -14.34
N ALA A 170 -1.47 15.88 -13.76
CA ALA A 170 -0.42 16.62 -14.44
C ALA A 170 0.66 15.70 -15.02
N TRP A 171 1.03 14.62 -14.31
CA TRP A 171 2.05 13.68 -14.80
C TRP A 171 1.55 12.85 -15.97
N HIS A 172 0.29 12.42 -15.95
CA HIS A 172 -0.31 11.70 -17.07
C HIS A 172 -0.44 12.58 -18.31
N GLN A 173 -0.83 13.85 -18.12
CA GLN A 173 -0.91 14.83 -19.20
C GLN A 173 0.48 15.13 -19.78
N MET A 174 1.47 15.36 -18.92
CA MET A 174 2.85 15.62 -19.37
C MET A 174 3.41 14.43 -20.13
N LYS A 175 3.22 13.19 -19.63
CA LYS A 175 3.63 11.99 -20.35
C LYS A 175 3.02 11.93 -21.75
N LYS A 176 1.71 12.17 -21.87
CA LYS A 176 1.01 12.18 -23.15
C LYS A 176 1.64 13.19 -24.13
N LEU A 177 1.90 14.41 -23.68
CA LEU A 177 2.51 15.45 -24.53
C LEU A 177 3.93 15.07 -24.99
N VAL A 178 4.74 14.45 -24.12
CA VAL A 178 6.06 13.95 -24.48
C VAL A 178 5.94 12.83 -25.52
N ASP A 179 5.05 11.86 -25.30
CA ASP A 179 4.82 10.74 -26.22
C ASP A 179 4.29 11.23 -27.60
N GLU A 180 3.52 12.32 -27.63
CA GLU A 180 3.05 12.99 -28.85
C GLU A 180 4.13 13.83 -29.56
N GLY A 181 5.35 13.87 -29.00
CA GLY A 181 6.51 14.49 -29.65
C GLY A 181 6.71 15.97 -29.35
N LEU A 182 6.06 16.53 -28.33
CA LEU A 182 6.14 17.97 -27.98
C LEU A 182 7.58 18.48 -27.87
N ILE A 183 8.50 17.65 -27.37
CA ILE A 183 9.92 18.00 -27.17
C ILE A 183 10.87 17.22 -28.09
N GLY A 184 10.34 16.44 -29.04
CA GLY A 184 11.15 15.49 -29.83
C GLY A 184 11.77 14.39 -28.97
N GLN A 185 12.98 13.94 -29.33
CA GLN A 185 13.72 12.91 -28.58
C GLN A 185 14.33 13.52 -27.30
N PRO A 186 13.96 13.05 -26.10
CA PRO A 186 14.61 13.51 -24.86
C PRO A 186 16.09 13.10 -24.85
N ILE A 187 16.97 14.07 -24.59
CA ILE A 187 18.43 13.87 -24.50
C ILE A 187 19.00 14.18 -23.11
N HIS A 188 18.27 14.93 -22.29
CA HIS A 188 18.70 15.36 -20.97
C HIS A 188 17.48 15.60 -20.07
N ALA A 189 17.61 15.24 -18.80
CA ALA A 189 16.65 15.58 -17.76
C ALA A 189 17.43 16.02 -16.52
N GLU A 190 17.03 17.16 -15.96
CA GLU A 190 17.49 17.64 -14.67
C GLU A 190 16.27 17.72 -13.75
N CYS A 191 16.39 17.16 -12.56
CA CYS A 191 15.31 17.14 -11.58
C CYS A 191 15.88 17.51 -10.21
N GLY A 192 15.14 18.34 -9.48
CA GLY A 192 15.47 18.73 -8.11
C GLY A 192 14.29 18.48 -7.18
N TYR A 193 14.56 17.96 -5.99
CA TYR A 193 13.58 17.85 -4.93
C TYR A 193 14.12 18.56 -3.69
N PHE A 194 13.55 19.73 -3.38
CA PHE A 194 14.00 20.57 -2.29
C PHE A 194 12.96 20.59 -1.19
N ARG A 195 13.39 20.34 0.05
CA ARG A 195 12.55 20.43 1.24
C ARG A 195 12.95 21.66 2.04
N VAL A 196 11.96 22.43 2.50
CA VAL A 196 12.18 23.52 3.45
C VAL A 196 12.14 22.96 4.87
N GLY A 197 13.28 22.98 5.56
CA GLY A 197 13.42 22.48 6.92
C GLY A 197 13.47 20.96 7.03
N ASP A 198 13.66 20.48 8.25
CA ASP A 198 13.86 19.07 8.55
C ASP A 198 12.65 18.45 9.26
N TRP A 199 11.52 18.41 8.56
CA TRP A 199 10.28 17.84 9.10
C TRP A 199 10.24 16.31 9.02
N GLY A 200 11.13 15.70 8.23
CA GLY A 200 11.09 14.28 7.90
C GLY A 200 12.10 13.42 8.67
N GLU A 201 13.24 13.98 9.05
CA GLU A 201 14.35 13.24 9.63
C GLU A 201 14.54 13.65 11.10
N ARG A 202 15.02 14.88 11.37
CA ARG A 202 15.22 15.41 12.74
C ARG A 202 13.95 15.94 13.39
N GLY A 203 12.97 16.38 12.61
CA GLY A 203 11.73 16.99 13.09
C GLY A 203 10.62 16.01 13.46
N MET A 204 10.82 14.70 13.26
CA MET A 204 9.82 13.72 13.67
C MET A 204 9.62 13.76 15.20
N PRO A 205 8.36 13.80 15.68
CA PRO A 205 8.08 13.83 17.11
C PRO A 205 8.49 12.50 17.75
N ILE A 206 9.01 12.59 18.96
CA ILE A 206 9.15 11.44 19.86
C ILE A 206 7.84 11.37 20.63
N ASP A 207 6.98 10.41 20.28
CA ASP A 207 5.65 10.30 20.87
C ASP A 207 5.73 9.95 22.37
N ASP A 208 6.75 9.20 22.78
CA ASP A 208 7.03 8.85 24.18
C ASP A 208 8.56 8.83 24.45
N PRO A 209 9.09 9.83 25.19
CA PRO A 209 10.49 9.87 25.58
C PRO A 209 10.94 8.74 26.52
N ASN A 210 9.99 8.06 27.18
CA ASN A 210 10.26 7.00 28.15
C ASN A 210 9.96 5.60 27.61
N ALA A 211 9.68 5.48 26.31
CA ALA A 211 9.42 4.21 25.66
C ALA A 211 10.59 3.24 25.91
N LYS A 212 10.26 1.97 26.17
CA LYS A 212 11.25 0.92 26.42
C LYS A 212 10.75 -0.41 25.85
N PRO A 213 11.64 -1.30 25.37
CA PRO A 213 11.26 -2.64 24.93
C PRO A 213 10.55 -3.41 26.04
N GLY A 214 9.57 -4.22 25.65
CA GLY A 214 8.76 -5.01 26.58
C GLY A 214 7.46 -5.47 25.94
N ALA A 215 6.45 -5.76 26.75
CA ALA A 215 5.13 -6.22 26.27
C ALA A 215 4.42 -5.21 25.34
N ASP A 216 4.78 -3.92 25.45
CA ASP A 216 4.16 -2.82 24.73
C ASP A 216 5.04 -2.26 23.61
N LEU A 217 6.27 -2.74 23.45
CA LEU A 217 7.19 -2.34 22.40
C LEU A 217 8.06 -3.53 21.99
N ASN A 218 7.78 -4.09 20.81
CA ASN A 218 8.57 -5.17 20.23
C ASN A 218 9.75 -4.62 19.42
N TRP A 219 10.90 -4.45 20.09
CA TRP A 219 12.11 -3.92 19.46
C TRP A 219 12.73 -4.88 18.44
N GLU A 220 12.64 -6.18 18.67
CA GLU A 220 13.15 -7.19 17.74
C GLU A 220 12.40 -7.15 16.42
N ALA A 221 11.06 -7.06 16.48
CA ALA A 221 10.23 -6.90 15.28
C ALA A 221 10.49 -5.57 14.57
N PHE A 222 10.79 -4.50 15.31
CA PHE A 222 11.21 -3.24 14.70
C PHE A 222 12.56 -3.37 13.98
N LEU A 223 13.54 -4.08 14.54
CA LEU A 223 14.85 -4.22 13.90
C LEU A 223 14.78 -5.07 12.62
N GLY A 224 13.96 -6.12 12.61
CA GLY A 224 13.87 -7.01 11.45
C GLY A 224 15.24 -7.57 11.03
N ASP A 225 15.62 -7.37 9.77
CA ASP A 225 16.91 -7.79 9.20
C ASP A 225 18.01 -6.71 9.30
N SER A 226 17.72 -5.56 9.93
CA SER A 226 18.71 -4.51 10.13
C SER A 226 19.79 -4.92 11.15
N PRO A 227 20.96 -4.23 11.17
CA PRO A 227 21.98 -4.49 12.18
C PRO A 227 21.40 -4.43 13.59
N GLN A 228 21.73 -5.42 14.41
CA GLN A 228 21.24 -5.48 15.79
C GLN A 228 21.85 -4.33 16.59
N ARG A 229 20.98 -3.50 17.18
CA ARG A 229 21.35 -2.35 18.00
C ARG A 229 20.67 -2.40 19.35
N PRO A 230 21.31 -1.92 20.43
CA PRO A 230 20.61 -1.60 21.66
C PRO A 230 19.46 -0.64 21.36
N PHE A 231 18.36 -0.79 22.10
CA PHE A 231 17.23 0.11 21.97
C PHE A 231 17.65 1.54 22.30
N ASP A 232 17.16 2.47 21.49
CA ASP A 232 17.28 3.90 21.70
C ASP A 232 15.98 4.57 21.23
N VAL A 233 15.45 5.47 22.06
CA VAL A 233 14.16 6.14 21.81
C VAL A 233 14.20 6.93 20.50
N SER A 234 15.32 7.60 20.22
CA SER A 234 15.49 8.35 18.99
C SER A 234 15.54 7.41 17.77
N ARG A 235 16.24 6.27 17.86
CA ARG A 235 16.23 5.23 16.80
C ARG A 235 14.84 4.70 16.50
N PHE A 236 14.00 4.53 17.50
CA PHE A 236 12.65 4.02 17.28
C PHE A 236 11.72 5.07 16.64
N PHE A 237 11.68 6.29 17.18
CA PHE A 237 10.76 7.33 16.73
C PHE A 237 11.25 8.16 15.53
N ARG A 238 12.56 8.30 15.39
CA ARG A 238 13.25 9.09 14.34
C ARG A 238 14.16 8.21 13.49
N TRP A 239 13.71 6.99 13.22
CA TRP A 239 14.44 5.97 12.46
C TRP A 239 14.98 6.46 11.11
N ARG A 240 14.34 7.46 10.49
CA ARG A 240 14.80 8.07 9.23
C ARG A 240 16.19 8.69 9.33
N MET A 241 16.64 9.10 10.53
CA MET A 241 17.98 9.63 10.79
C MET A 241 19.10 8.58 10.79
N TYR A 242 18.78 7.29 10.66
CA TYR A 242 19.76 6.22 10.84
C TYR A 242 19.85 5.37 9.58
N GLU A 243 21.07 5.24 9.04
CA GLU A 243 21.39 4.41 7.86
C GLU A 243 21.08 2.91 8.04
N ASP A 244 20.94 2.48 9.29
CA ASP A 244 20.52 1.13 9.64
C ASP A 244 19.07 0.85 9.15
N TYR A 245 18.23 1.90 9.03
CA TYR A 245 16.79 1.77 8.80
C TYR A 245 16.28 2.54 7.58
N SER A 246 17.01 3.56 7.12
CA SER A 246 16.63 4.55 6.10
C SER A 246 17.89 5.14 5.42
N GLY A 247 17.73 6.16 4.58
CA GLY A 247 18.83 6.86 3.90
C GLY A 247 19.79 7.68 4.77
N GLY A 248 19.65 7.71 6.10
CA GLY A 248 20.42 8.61 6.97
C GLY A 248 19.96 10.08 6.87
N PRO A 249 20.59 11.00 7.63
CA PRO A 249 20.34 12.44 7.53
C PRO A 249 20.86 13.06 6.22
#